data_AF-A0A426UA08-F1
#
_entry.id   AF-A0A426UA08-F1
#
_cell.length_a   1.000
_cell.length_b   1.000
_cell.length_c   1.000
_cell.angle_alpha   90.00
_cell.angle_beta   90.00
_cell.angle_gamma   90.00
#
_symmetry.space_group_name_H-M   'P 1'
#
loop_
_entity.id
_entity.type
_entity.pdbx_description
1 polymer ?
#
loop_
_entity_poly.entity_id
_entity_poly.type
_entity_poly.pdbx_seq_one_letter_code
_entity_poly.pdbx_strand_id
1 'polypeptide(L)'
;MKTIETTIVIFPDGRVHIPSHIGLPPGEHRAILVIDNTPKITSPQDERKQLRAALKAAGKLTDLTPNEKAVAAQATLTLEEAKTILDRVGDQPLSEIVLAMRGQSE
;
A
#
# COMPACT_ATOMS: atom_id res chain seq x y z
N MET A 1 -3.22 1.56 35.69
CA MET A 1 -4.10 1.04 34.62
C MET A 1 -3.57 -0.34 34.26
N LYS A 2 -4.35 -1.41 34.43
CA LYS A 2 -3.89 -2.77 34.09
C LYS A 2 -4.41 -3.11 32.70
N THR A 3 -3.51 -3.44 31.78
CA THR A 3 -3.85 -3.94 30.44
C THR A 3 -4.00 -5.46 30.54
N ILE A 4 -5.13 -5.99 30.08
CA ILE A 4 -5.39 -7.43 29.98
C ILE A 4 -5.52 -7.73 28.50
N GLU A 5 -4.62 -8.55 27.97
CA GLU A 5 -4.77 -9.11 26.62
C GLU A 5 -5.79 -10.25 26.69
N THR A 6 -6.84 -10.15 25.88
CA THR A 6 -7.90 -11.16 25.83
C THR A 6 -8.32 -11.40 24.39
N THR A 7 -8.53 -12.66 24.04
CA THR A 7 -9.06 -13.05 22.74
C THR A 7 -10.58 -13.04 22.82
N ILE A 8 -11.20 -12.06 22.15
CA ILE A 8 -12.65 -11.95 22.04
C ILE A 8 -13.10 -12.72 20.79
N VAL A 9 -14.12 -13.56 20.94
CA VAL A 9 -14.71 -14.29 19.80
C VAL A 9 -15.91 -13.50 19.28
N ILE A 10 -15.89 -13.19 17.99
CA ILE A 10 -17.01 -12.58 17.27
C ILE A 10 -17.65 -13.66 16.41
N PHE A 11 -18.92 -13.95 16.66
CA PHE A 11 -19.68 -14.94 15.91
C PHE A 11 -20.25 -14.34 14.61
N PRO A 12 -20.53 -15.17 13.58
CA PRO A 12 -21.11 -14.70 12.31
C PRO A 12 -22.48 -14.01 12.43
N ASP A 13 -23.20 -14.25 13.53
CA ASP A 13 -24.49 -13.62 13.84
C ASP A 13 -24.34 -12.28 14.61
N GLY A 14 -23.11 -11.80 14.78
CA GLY A 14 -22.81 -10.55 15.48
C GLY A 14 -22.74 -10.68 17.00
N ARG A 15 -22.91 -11.88 17.57
CA ARG A 15 -22.69 -12.08 19.01
C ARG A 15 -21.21 -11.96 19.35
N VAL A 16 -20.94 -11.38 20.51
CA VAL A 16 -19.58 -11.22 21.05
C VAL A 16 -19.47 -12.04 22.33
N HIS A 17 -18.51 -12.95 22.38
CA HIS A 17 -18.17 -13.67 23.61
C HIS A 17 -16.87 -13.13 24.18
N ILE A 18 -16.99 -12.53 25.37
CA ILE A 18 -15.87 -12.08 26.18
C ILE A 18 -15.72 -13.08 27.33
N PRO A 19 -14.59 -13.81 27.43
CA PRO A 19 -14.38 -14.74 28.52
C PRO A 19 -14.33 -13.99 29.87
N SER A 20 -14.85 -14.63 30.91
CA SER A 20 -14.83 -14.06 32.27
C SER A 20 -13.40 -14.00 32.80
N HIS A 21 -12.98 -12.84 33.32
CA HIS A 21 -11.65 -12.66 33.89
C HIS A 21 -11.74 -12.61 35.42
N ILE A 22 -10.95 -13.45 36.08
CA ILE A 22 -10.88 -13.56 37.55
C ILE A 22 -10.48 -12.22 38.21
N GLY A 23 -9.80 -11.33 37.48
CA GLY A 23 -9.40 -9.99 37.94
C GLY A 23 -10.34 -8.84 37.59
N LEU A 24 -11.50 -9.11 36.97
CA LEU A 24 -12.46 -8.09 36.52
C LEU A 24 -13.88 -8.47 36.98
N PRO A 25 -14.29 -8.12 38.22
CA PRO A 25 -15.63 -8.44 38.72
C PRO A 25 -16.72 -7.79 37.86
N PRO A 26 -17.89 -8.45 37.66
CA PRO A 26 -19.00 -7.88 36.91
C PRO A 26 -19.46 -6.53 37.47
N GLY A 27 -19.76 -5.56 36.60
CA GLY A 27 -20.40 -4.29 36.97
C GLY A 27 -19.48 -3.05 37.03
N GLU A 28 -18.16 -3.21 37.10
CA GLU A 28 -17.22 -2.08 37.21
C GLU A 28 -16.39 -1.81 35.95
N HIS A 29 -16.44 -2.69 34.94
CA HIS A 29 -15.56 -2.61 33.78
C HIS A 29 -16.32 -2.30 32.50
N ARG A 30 -15.67 -1.53 31.62
CA ARG A 30 -16.14 -1.27 30.25
C ARG A 30 -15.23 -1.99 29.27
N ALA A 31 -15.80 -2.81 28.40
CA ALA A 31 -15.08 -3.36 27.26
C ALA A 31 -15.07 -2.31 26.13
N ILE A 32 -13.89 -1.99 25.61
CA ILE A 32 -13.73 -1.09 24.46
C ILE A 32 -13.16 -1.94 23.32
N LEU A 33 -13.91 -2.05 22.23
CA LEU A 33 -13.42 -2.65 20.99
C LEU A 33 -12.57 -1.62 20.26
N VAL A 34 -11.27 -1.88 20.15
CA VAL A 34 -10.36 -1.08 19.33
C VAL A 34 -10.17 -1.81 18.01
N ILE A 35 -10.71 -1.24 16.93
CA ILE A 35 -10.49 -1.73 15.57
C ILE A 35 -9.31 -0.95 15.01
N ASP A 36 -8.16 -1.60 14.92
CA ASP A 36 -7.03 -1.06 14.19
C ASP A 36 -7.32 -1.23 12.68
N ASN A 37 -7.63 -0.12 12.02
CA ASN A 37 -7.89 -0.08 10.57
C ASN A 37 -6.62 0.19 9.77
N THR A 38 -5.44 0.00 10.36
CA THR A 38 -4.19 0.01 9.59
C THR A 38 -4.25 -1.13 8.56
N PRO A 39 -4.13 -0.82 7.26
CA PRO A 39 -4.13 -1.85 6.24
C PRO A 39 -2.91 -2.74 6.50
N LYS A 40 -3.16 -3.99 6.90
CA LYS A 40 -2.10 -4.98 7.07
C LYS A 40 -1.55 -5.30 5.69
N ILE A 41 -0.43 -4.69 5.33
CA ILE A 41 0.27 -4.97 4.06
C ILE A 41 0.93 -6.34 4.22
N THR A 42 0.28 -7.36 3.70
CA THR A 42 0.68 -8.77 3.90
C THR A 42 1.71 -9.26 2.88
N SER A 43 1.98 -8.49 1.81
CA SER A 43 2.98 -8.85 0.80
C SER A 43 3.54 -7.63 0.05
N PRO A 44 4.74 -7.74 -0.55
CA PRO A 44 5.29 -6.70 -1.44
C PRO A 44 4.40 -6.39 -2.66
N GLN A 45 3.55 -7.34 -3.07
CA GLN A 45 2.56 -7.10 -4.13
C GLN A 45 1.42 -6.20 -3.65
N ASP A 46 0.97 -6.39 -2.40
CA ASP A 46 -0.05 -5.55 -1.78
C ASP A 46 0.45 -4.12 -1.60
N GLU A 47 1.72 -3.96 -1.20
CA GLU A 47 2.37 -2.64 -1.07
C GLU A 47 2.39 -1.89 -2.41
N ARG A 48 2.84 -2.56 -3.48
CA ARG A 48 2.86 -1.98 -4.83
C ARG A 48 1.45 -1.61 -5.31
N LYS A 49 0.45 -2.43 -5.00
CA LYS A 49 -0.95 -2.17 -5.36
C LYS A 49 -1.48 -0.94 -4.62
N GLN A 50 -1.23 -0.83 -3.32
CA GLN A 50 -1.63 0.32 -2.50
C GLN A 50 -0.93 1.60 -2.94
N LEU A 51 0.39 1.54 -3.18
CA LEU A 51 1.16 2.68 -3.68
C LEU A 51 0.64 3.16 -5.04
N ARG A 52 0.38 2.26 -5.98
CA ARG A 52 -0.22 2.61 -7.28
C ARG A 52 -1.58 3.28 -7.11
N ALA A 53 -2.43 2.76 -6.22
CA ALA A 53 -3.74 3.36 -5.94
C ALA A 53 -3.60 4.77 -5.36
N ALA A 54 -2.69 4.97 -4.39
CA ALA A 54 -2.41 6.27 -3.80
C ALA A 54 -1.88 7.28 -4.83
N LEU A 55 -0.94 6.86 -5.69
CA LEU A 55 -0.39 7.72 -6.75
C LEU A 55 -1.43 8.07 -7.82
N LYS A 56 -2.35 7.16 -8.17
CA LYS A 56 -3.49 7.45 -9.05
C LYS A 56 -4.44 8.46 -8.41
N ALA A 57 -4.81 8.25 -7.15
CA ALA A 57 -5.68 9.16 -6.41
C ALA A 57 -5.06 10.57 -6.30
N ALA A 58 -3.74 10.66 -6.15
CA ALA A 58 -3.00 11.92 -6.14
C ALA A 58 -2.78 12.55 -7.53
N GLY A 59 -3.27 11.93 -8.61
CA GLY A 59 -3.05 12.39 -9.98
C GLY A 59 -1.59 12.34 -10.44
N LYS A 60 -0.72 11.61 -9.72
CA LYS A 60 0.72 11.46 -10.03
C LYS A 60 1.01 10.24 -10.89
N LEU A 61 0.05 9.34 -11.05
CA LEU A 61 0.12 8.17 -11.92
C LEU A 61 -1.10 8.13 -12.83
N THR A 62 -0.88 8.18 -14.13
CA THR A 62 -1.92 8.08 -15.16
C THR A 62 -1.90 6.70 -15.82
N ASP A 63 -3.07 6.27 -16.30
CA ASP A 63 -3.15 5.08 -17.14
C ASP A 63 -2.74 5.42 -18.57
N LEU A 64 -2.05 4.50 -19.24
CA LEU A 64 -1.72 4.64 -20.65
C LEU A 64 -2.99 4.70 -21.49
N THR A 65 -3.05 5.68 -22.39
CA THR A 65 -4.09 5.81 -23.41
C THR A 65 -4.06 4.62 -24.37
N PRO A 66 -5.16 4.35 -25.09
CA PRO A 66 -5.20 3.28 -26.09
C PRO A 66 -4.10 3.43 -27.16
N ASN A 67 -3.77 4.66 -27.54
CA ASN A 67 -2.72 4.93 -28.51
C ASN A 67 -1.33 4.63 -27.94
N GLU A 68 -1.04 5.04 -26.70
CA GLU A 68 0.23 4.71 -26.03
C GLU A 68 0.39 3.20 -25.82
N LYS A 69 -0.70 2.49 -25.52
CA LYS A 69 -0.70 1.01 -25.45
C LYS A 69 -0.40 0.37 -26.80
N ALA A 70 -0.96 0.91 -27.89
CA ALA A 70 -0.70 0.42 -29.24
C ALA A 70 0.76 0.65 -29.66
N VAL A 71 1.35 1.79 -29.30
CA VAL A 71 2.77 2.09 -29.51
C VAL A 71 3.64 1.16 -28.67
N ALA A 72 3.32 0.97 -27.39
CA ALA A 72 4.05 0.06 -26.51
C ALA A 72 4.01 -1.40 -27.00
N ALA A 73 2.89 -1.86 -27.58
CA ALA A 73 2.78 -3.19 -28.15
C ALA A 73 3.63 -3.38 -29.44
N GLN A 74 3.95 -2.30 -30.13
CA GLN A 74 4.81 -2.29 -31.30
C GLN A 74 6.29 -2.09 -30.94
N ALA A 75 6.61 -1.83 -29.67
CA ALA A 75 7.98 -1.69 -29.22
C ALA A 75 8.69 -3.06 -29.28
N THR A 76 9.77 -3.12 -30.05
CA THR A 76 10.63 -4.31 -30.17
C THR A 76 11.68 -4.37 -29.06
N LEU A 77 11.83 -3.29 -28.29
CA LEU A 77 12.77 -3.18 -27.20
C LEU A 77 12.30 -4.03 -26.02
N THR A 78 13.14 -4.96 -25.58
CA THR A 78 12.86 -5.75 -24.39
C THR A 78 13.00 -4.92 -23.11
N LEU A 79 12.35 -5.35 -22.03
CA LEU A 79 12.45 -4.66 -20.74
C LEU A 79 13.89 -4.60 -20.21
N GLU A 80 14.68 -5.66 -20.43
CA GLU A 80 16.08 -5.72 -20.01
C GLU A 80 16.97 -4.80 -20.83
N GLU A 81 16.72 -4.67 -22.14
CA GLU A 81 17.42 -3.70 -22.99
C GLU A 81 17.06 -2.27 -22.62
N ALA A 82 15.78 -2.00 -22.36
CA ALA A 82 15.34 -0.71 -21.84
C ALA A 82 16.06 -0.39 -20.54
N LYS A 83 16.04 -1.29 -19.57
CA LYS A 83 16.75 -1.13 -18.29
C LYS A 83 18.24 -0.88 -18.49
N THR A 84 18.88 -1.66 -19.36
CA THR A 84 20.29 -1.52 -19.69
C THR A 84 20.60 -0.16 -20.32
N ILE A 85 19.72 0.38 -21.16
CA ILE A 85 19.88 1.73 -21.73
C ILE A 85 19.72 2.77 -20.62
N LEU A 86 18.68 2.65 -19.80
CA LEU A 86 18.39 3.58 -18.70
C LEU A 86 19.50 3.59 -17.63
N ASP A 87 20.19 2.47 -17.45
CA ASP A 87 21.36 2.33 -16.58
C ASP A 87 22.66 2.85 -17.24
N ARG A 88 22.68 3.03 -18.58
CA ARG A 88 23.87 3.42 -19.38
C ARG A 88 23.90 4.88 -19.83
N VAL A 89 22.81 5.64 -19.78
CA VAL A 89 22.83 7.04 -20.24
C VAL A 89 23.64 7.92 -19.27
N GLY A 90 24.94 8.05 -19.56
CA GLY A 90 25.83 9.15 -19.21
C GLY A 90 25.88 9.56 -17.74
N ASP A 91 26.68 8.85 -16.93
CA ASP A 91 27.10 9.17 -15.55
C ASP A 91 25.98 9.48 -14.51
N GLN A 92 24.72 9.53 -14.93
CA GLN A 92 23.61 9.98 -14.13
C GLN A 92 22.49 8.94 -14.17
N PRO A 93 22.13 8.31 -13.04
CA PRO A 93 21.08 7.30 -13.02
C PRO A 93 19.74 7.91 -13.46
N LEU A 94 18.88 7.10 -14.07
CA LEU A 94 17.59 7.58 -14.58
C LEU A 94 16.73 8.30 -13.54
N SER A 95 16.87 7.92 -12.27
CA SER A 95 16.23 8.61 -11.14
C SER A 95 16.59 10.08 -11.08
N GLU A 96 17.84 10.43 -11.37
CA GLU A 96 18.34 11.80 -11.36
C GLU A 96 17.94 12.57 -12.62
N ILE A 97 17.93 11.93 -13.79
CA ILE A 97 17.41 12.54 -15.04
C ILE A 97 15.92 12.87 -14.87
N VAL A 98 15.14 11.93 -14.33
CA VAL A 98 13.69 12.12 -14.06
C VAL A 98 13.47 13.20 -12.99
N LEU A 99 14.36 13.35 -12.01
CA LEU A 99 14.31 14.44 -11.02
C LEU A 99 14.67 15.80 -11.64
N ALA A 100 15.70 15.86 -12.48
CA ALA A 100 16.10 17.07 -13.20
C ALA A 100 15.00 17.56 -14.15
N MET A 101 14.35 16.66 -14.87
CA MET A 101 13.19 16.97 -15.71
C MET A 101 11.94 17.38 -14.92
N ARG A 102 11.83 16.96 -13.65
CA ARG A 102 10.72 17.37 -12.75
C ARG A 102 10.90 18.76 -12.14
N GLY A 103 12.06 19.39 -12.33
CA GLY A 103 12.46 20.68 -11.76
C GLY A 103 12.45 21.86 -12.74
N GLN A 104 11.75 21.76 -13.87
CA GLN A 104 11.46 22.92 -14.74
C GLN A 104 9.95 23.13 -14.82
N SER A 105 9.42 23.76 -13.79
CA SER A 105 8.18 24.53 -13.88
C SER A 105 8.51 25.89 -13.29
N GLU A 106 8.81 26.85 -14.15
CA GLU A 106 8.65 28.28 -13.84
C GLU A 106 7.18 28.58 -13.51
#